data_AF-T1ASU7-F1
#
_entry.id   AF-T1ASU7-F1
#
_cell.length_a   1.000
_cell.length_b   1.000
_cell.length_c   1.000
_cell.angle_alpha   90.00
_cell.angle_beta   90.00
_cell.angle_gamma   90.00
#
_symmetry.space_group_name_H-M   'P 1'
#
loop_
_entity.id
_entity.type
_entity.pdbx_description
1 polymer ?
#
loop_
_entity_poly.entity_id
_entity_poly.type
_entity_poly.pdbx_seq_one_letter_code
_entity_poly.pdbx_strand_id
1 'polypeptide(L)' 'MDSNRPKKAPAQDTDFSDYLSQQKIVVIDNFDSFVYNLVQYIGETGANPIVFRADKIDL' A
#
# COMPACT_ATOMS: atom_id res chain seq x y z
N MET A 1 3.52 -18.89 11.60
CA MET A 1 3.65 -17.42 11.65
C MET A 1 4.09 -16.99 10.27
N ASP A 2 3.13 -16.80 9.36
CA ASP A 2 3.43 -16.23 8.04
C ASP A 2 2.16 -15.54 7.54
N SER A 3 1.98 -14.30 8.00
CA SER A 3 0.76 -13.50 7.79
C SER A 3 0.76 -12.73 6.47
N ASN A 4 1.70 -13.00 5.57
CA ASN A 4 1.89 -12.26 4.33
C ASN A 4 1.47 -13.03 3.07
N ARG A 5 0.55 -13.98 3.20
CA ARG A 5 -0.10 -14.59 2.02
C ARG A 5 -0.89 -13.49 1.30
N PRO A 6 -0.71 -13.27 -0.02
CA PRO A 6 -1.54 -12.33 -0.76
C PRO A 6 -3.00 -12.72 -0.57
N LYS A 7 -3.81 -11.79 -0.05
CA LYS A 7 -5.25 -12.03 0.11
C LYS A 7 -5.80 -12.38 -1.27
N LYS A 8 -6.43 -13.54 -1.37
CA LYS A 8 -7.10 -14.02 -2.58
C LYS A 8 -8.00 -12.89 -3.08
N ALA A 9 -8.07 -12.70 -4.41
CA ALA A 9 -8.96 -11.71 -5.02
C ALA A 9 -10.34 -11.78 -4.35
N PRO A 10 -10.99 -10.63 -4.10
CA PRO A 10 -12.22 -10.58 -3.32
C PRO A 10 -13.25 -11.54 -3.92
N ALA A 11 -14.00 -12.24 -3.06
CA ALA A 11 -15.18 -12.97 -3.51
C ALA A 11 -16.12 -11.98 -4.24
N GLN A 12 -16.90 -12.46 -5.20
CA GLN A 12 -17.69 -11.62 -6.14
C GLN A 12 -18.70 -10.69 -5.44
N ASP A 13 -18.89 -10.90 -4.15
CA ASP A 13 -19.85 -10.36 -3.22
C ASP A 13 -19.19 -9.60 -2.06
N THR A 14 -17.85 -9.43 -2.09
CA THR A 14 -17.14 -8.55 -1.15
C THR A 14 -17.37 -7.10 -1.53
N ASP A 15 -17.78 -6.25 -0.58
CA ASP A 15 -17.82 -4.82 -0.82
C ASP A 15 -16.41 -4.32 -1.16
N PHE A 16 -16.31 -3.53 -2.23
CA PHE A 16 -15.07 -2.93 -2.67
C PHE A 16 -14.48 -2.02 -1.57
N SER A 17 -15.34 -1.37 -0.79
CA SER A 17 -14.92 -0.53 0.34
C SER A 17 -14.20 -1.34 1.43
N ASP A 18 -14.72 -2.53 1.75
CA ASP A 18 -14.10 -3.48 2.68
C ASP A 18 -12.78 -4.01 2.12
N TYR A 19 -12.71 -4.30 0.82
CA TYR A 19 -11.46 -4.76 0.18
C TYR A 19 -10.35 -3.70 0.26
N LEU A 20 -10.67 -2.44 0.00
CA LEU A 20 -9.71 -1.34 0.14
C LEU A 20 -9.27 -1.15 1.60
N SER A 21 -10.15 -1.34 2.57
CA SER A 21 -9.79 -1.31 4.01
C SER A 21 -8.80 -2.42 4.41
N GLN A 22 -8.81 -3.54 3.70
CA GLN A 22 -8.01 -4.73 3.99
C GLN A 22 -6.64 -4.74 3.33
N GLN A 23 -6.37 -3.84 2.37
CA GLN A 23 -5.09 -3.74 1.67
C GLN A 23 -4.23 -2.63 2.28
N LYS A 24 -3.04 -3.02 2.78
CA LYS A 24 -2.05 -2.07 3.26
C LYS A 24 -1.05 -1.81 2.15
N ILE A 25 -1.03 -0.59 1.63
CA ILE A 25 -0.06 -0.16 0.63
C ILE A 25 1.15 0.39 1.38
N VAL A 26 2.32 -0.20 1.13
CA VAL A 26 3.59 0.29 1.65
C VAL A 26 4.41 0.81 0.48
N VAL A 27 4.88 2.04 0.59
CA VAL A 27 5.76 2.69 -0.38
C VAL A 27 7.15 2.83 0.24
N ILE A 28 8.17 2.33 -0.45
CA ILE A 28 9.57 2.51 -0.05
C ILE A 28 10.15 3.66 -0.86
N ASP A 29 10.45 4.76 -0.17
CA ASP A 29 11.04 5.98 -0.72
C ASP A 29 12.56 5.86 -0.80
N ASN A 30 13.11 6.08 -1.99
CA ASN A 30 14.54 6.04 -2.30
C ASN A 30 15.14 7.43 -2.62
N PHE A 31 14.45 8.53 -2.28
CA PHE A 31 14.77 9.93 -2.64
C PHE A 31 14.60 10.30 -4.10
N ASP A 32 13.98 9.46 -4.91
CA ASP A 32 13.58 9.86 -6.25
C ASP A 32 12.35 10.78 -6.15
N SER A 33 12.40 11.92 -6.84
CA SER A 33 11.27 12.86 -6.89
C SER A 33 10.00 12.24 -7.45
N PHE A 34 10.12 11.14 -8.21
CA PHE A 34 8.98 10.36 -8.70
C PHE A 34 8.13 9.75 -7.59
N VAL A 35 8.70 9.44 -6.41
CA VAL A 35 7.98 8.81 -5.30
C VAL A 35 6.82 9.68 -4.81
N TYR A 36 6.97 11.02 -4.86
CA TYR A 36 5.90 11.95 -4.49
C TYR A 36 4.68 11.79 -5.39
N ASN A 37 4.88 11.65 -6.70
CA ASN A 37 3.79 11.48 -7.66
C ASN A 37 3.06 10.16 -7.40
N LEU A 38 3.80 9.09 -7.12
CA LEU A 38 3.21 7.78 -6.79
C LEU A 38 2.34 7.85 -5.54
N VAL A 39 2.84 8.44 -4.45
CA VAL A 39 2.11 8.55 -3.19
C VAL A 39 0.84 9.40 -3.38
N GLN A 40 0.91 10.50 -4.14
CA GLN A 40 -0.27 11.31 -4.45
C GLN A 40 -1.31 10.53 -5.26
N TYR A 41 -0.90 9.91 -6.37
CA TYR A 41 -1.84 9.16 -7.20
C TYR A 41 -2.49 8.00 -6.46
N ILE A 42 -1.78 7.34 -5.54
CA ILE A 42 -2.37 6.32 -4.67
C ILE A 42 -3.40 6.96 -3.71
N GLY A 43 -3.08 8.11 -3.11
CA GLY A 43 -4.00 8.84 -2.23
C GLY A 43 -5.29 9.28 -2.93
N GLU A 44 -5.21 9.66 -4.21
CA GLU A 44 -6.38 10.02 -5.03
C GLU A 44 -7.38 8.86 -5.22
N THR A 45 -6.93 7.61 -5.08
CA THR A 45 -7.82 6.43 -5.11
C THR A 45 -8.62 6.21 -3.82
N GLY A 46 -8.36 7.02 -2.79
CA GLY A 46 -8.92 6.84 -1.44
C GLY A 46 -8.12 5.85 -0.58
N ALA A 47 -7.01 5.31 -1.09
CA ALA A 47 -6.10 4.48 -0.32
C ALA A 47 -5.20 5.32 0.60
N ASN A 48 -4.73 4.71 1.69
CA ASN A 48 -3.85 5.36 2.68
C ASN A 48 -2.46 4.69 2.70
N PRO A 49 -1.53 5.10 1.80
CA PRO A 49 -0.21 4.48 1.72
C PRO A 49 0.67 4.85 2.93
N ILE A 50 1.41 3.88 3.44
CA ILE A 50 2.44 4.08 4.48
C ILE A 50 3.79 4.21 3.77
N VAL A 51 4.48 5.33 3.98
CA VAL A 51 5.77 5.60 3.34
C VAL A 51 6.91 5.33 4.32
N PHE A 52 7.86 4.49 3.93
CA PHE A 52 9.12 4.31 4.66
C PHE A 52 10.29 4.74 3.78
N ARG A 53 11.27 5.42 4.38
CA ARG A 53 12.53 5.71 3.69
C ARG A 53 13.44 4.49 3.71
N ALA A 54 13.99 4.13 2.55
CA ALA A 54 14.89 3.00 2.41
C ALA A 54 16.13 3.11 3.32
N ASP A 55 16.64 4.32 3.53
CA ASP A 55 17.82 4.61 4.37
C ASP A 55 17.52 4.70 5.87
N LYS A 56 16.25 4.54 6.28
CA LYS A 56 15.82 4.55 7.69
C LYS A 56 15.42 3.18 8.22
N ILE A 57 15.57 2.13 7.40
CA ILE A 57 15.26 0.75 7.76
C ILE A 57 16.58 0.03 8.08
N ASP A 58 16.62 -0.67 9.22
CA ASP A 58 17.72 -1.53 9.66
C ASP A 58 17.17 -2.95 9.95
N LEU A 59 18.04 -3.97 9.94
CA LEU A 59 17.66 -5.40 10.04
C LEU A 59 17.58 -5.93 11.49
#